data_AF-A0A967VSG4-F1
#
_entry.id   AF-A0A967VSG4-F1
#
_cell.length_a   1.000
_cell.length_b   1.000
_cell.length_c   1.000
_cell.angle_alpha   90.00
_cell.angle_beta   90.00
_cell.angle_gamma   90.00
#
_symmetry.space_group_name_H-M   'P 1'
#
loop_
_entity.id
_entity.type
_entity.pdbx_description
1 polymer ?
#
loop_
_entity_poly.entity_id
_entity_poly.type
_entity_poly.pdbx_seq_one_letter_code
_entity_poly.pdbx_strand_id
1 'polypeptide(L)'
;MPEPVAPPAVRWITRTLEEAGYETWAVGGAVRDALREHPSGDWDLATRARPKAVRRLFRRTVPIGIDHGTVGILARDGTMYEITTFRRD
;
A
#
# COMPACT_ATOMS: atom_id res chain seq x y z
N MET A 1 7.77 -5.06 23.22
CA MET A 1 7.58 -5.39 21.80
C MET A 1 8.02 -4.18 21.00
N PRO A 2 9.10 -4.25 20.19
CA PRO A 2 9.37 -3.18 19.24
C PRO A 2 8.22 -3.15 18.22
N GLU A 3 7.68 -1.97 17.95
CA GLU A 3 6.66 -1.86 16.90
C GLU A 3 7.28 -2.21 15.55
N PRO A 4 6.55 -2.94 14.69
CA PRO A 4 7.00 -3.19 13.33
C PRO A 4 7.22 -1.87 12.59
N VAL A 5 8.46 -1.64 12.16
CA VAL A 5 8.83 -0.40 11.47
C VAL A 5 8.54 -0.54 9.98
N ALA A 6 7.38 -0.03 9.56
CA ALA A 6 7.06 0.06 8.14
C ALA A 6 8.10 0.92 7.38
N PRO A 7 8.50 0.54 6.14
CA PRO A 7 9.40 1.32 5.31
C PRO A 7 8.92 2.76 5.11
N PRO A 8 9.85 3.74 4.92
CA PRO A 8 9.48 5.13 4.69
C PRO A 8 8.50 5.32 3.52
N ALA A 9 8.64 4.53 2.45
CA ALA A 9 7.74 4.58 1.31
C ALA A 9 6.31 4.13 1.65
N VAL A 10 6.14 3.08 2.46
CA VAL A 10 4.82 2.62 2.93
C VAL A 10 4.13 3.70 3.77
N ARG A 11 4.88 4.35 4.66
CA ARG A 11 4.37 5.47 5.49
C ARG A 11 3.98 6.67 4.62
N TRP A 12 4.78 6.98 3.60
CA TRP A 12 4.48 8.05 2.64
C TRP A 12 3.20 7.77 1.85
N ILE A 13 3.03 6.55 1.33
CA ILE A 13 1.84 6.15 0.57
C ILE A 13 0.60 6.23 1.46
N THR A 14 0.67 5.63 2.65
CA THR A 14 -0.45 5.60 3.62
C THR A 14 -0.86 7.01 3.98
N ARG A 15 0.09 7.87 4.37
CA ARG A 15 -0.18 9.27 4.72
C ARG A 15 -0.82 10.04 3.57
N THR A 16 -0.30 9.88 2.35
CA THR A 16 -0.84 10.58 1.17
C THR A 16 -2.30 10.18 0.90
N LEU A 17 -2.65 8.92 1.12
CA LEU A 17 -4.03 8.43 0.96
C LEU A 17 -4.95 8.93 2.08
N GLU A 18 -4.48 8.87 3.34
CA GLU A 18 -5.24 9.31 4.51
C GLU A 18 -5.49 10.83 4.51
N GLU A 19 -4.48 11.63 4.16
CA GLU A 19 -4.61 13.09 3.99
C GLU A 19 -5.61 13.44 2.87
N ALA A 20 -5.76 12.56 1.88
CA ALA A 20 -6.77 12.68 0.83
C ALA A 20 -8.16 12.12 1.22
N GLY A 21 -8.33 11.68 2.48
CA GLY A 21 -9.58 11.18 3.03
C GLY A 21 -9.86 9.70 2.77
N TYR A 22 -8.84 8.90 2.39
CA TYR A 22 -8.98 7.48 2.15
C TYR A 22 -8.30 6.65 3.25
N GLU A 23 -9.14 5.99 4.04
CA GLU A 23 -8.73 4.95 4.98
C GLU A 23 -7.83 3.92 4.29
N THR A 24 -6.68 3.62 4.89
CA THR A 24 -5.63 2.77 4.30
C THR A 24 -4.95 1.94 5.37
N TRP A 25 -4.74 0.66 5.10
CA TRP A 25 -4.21 -0.32 6.04
C TRP A 25 -3.13 -1.17 5.38
N ALA A 26 -2.07 -1.50 6.13
CA ALA A 26 -1.20 -2.61 5.77
C ALA A 26 -1.93 -3.94 5.98
N VAL A 27 -1.77 -4.88 5.04
CA VAL A 27 -2.46 -6.16 5.07
C VAL A 27 -1.52 -7.32 4.71
N GLY A 28 -2.01 -8.55 4.84
CA GLY A 28 -1.34 -9.74 4.33
C GLY A 28 -0.05 -10.09 5.06
N GLY A 29 0.97 -10.48 4.28
CA GLY A 29 2.25 -10.97 4.77
C GLY A 29 2.97 -9.96 5.67
N ALA A 30 2.88 -8.66 5.34
CA ALA A 30 3.46 -7.59 6.13
C ALA A 30 3.01 -7.61 7.59
N VAL A 31 1.71 -7.78 7.83
CA VAL A 31 1.13 -7.83 9.19
C VAL A 31 1.52 -9.12 9.89
N ARG A 32 1.47 -10.26 9.19
CA ARG A 32 1.87 -11.56 9.75
C ARG A 32 3.34 -11.54 10.20
N ASP A 33 4.22 -11.04 9.36
CA ASP A 33 5.67 -11.08 9.59
C ASP A 33 6.07 -10.06 10.66
N ALA A 34 5.43 -8.89 10.66
CA ALA A 34 5.49 -7.93 11.76
C ALA A 34 5.15 -8.53 13.12
N LEU A 35 4.06 -9.30 13.21
CA LEU A 35 3.63 -9.97 14.45
C LEU A 35 4.59 -11.09 14.88
N ARG A 36 5.41 -11.60 13.97
CA ARG A 36 6.45 -12.62 14.21
C ARG A 36 7.83 -12.02 14.44
N GLU A 37 7.94 -10.70 14.53
CA GLU A 37 9.22 -9.98 14.62
C GLU A 37 10.18 -10.32 13.46
N HIS A 38 9.63 -10.66 12.30
CA HIS A 38 10.38 -10.99 11.09
C HIS A 38 10.31 -9.83 10.09
N PRO A 39 11.41 -9.45 9.43
CA PRO A 39 11.37 -8.45 8.39
C PRO A 39 10.45 -8.90 7.24
N SER A 40 9.40 -8.12 6.95
CA SER A 40 8.58 -8.38 5.77
C SER A 40 9.28 -7.84 4.52
N GLY A 41 9.44 -8.70 3.51
CA GLY A 41 9.89 -8.30 2.18
C GLY A 41 8.79 -7.66 1.33
N ASP A 42 7.53 -8.04 1.58
CA ASP A 42 6.38 -7.63 0.78
C ASP A 42 5.43 -6.78 1.62
N TRP A 43 5.14 -5.56 1.14
CA TRP A 43 4.25 -4.61 1.81
C TRP A 43 3.06 -4.27 0.92
N ASP A 44 1.92 -4.89 1.23
CA ASP A 44 0.65 -4.64 0.55
C ASP A 44 -0.23 -3.69 1.35
N LEU A 45 -0.90 -2.79 0.64
CA LEU A 45 -1.82 -1.81 1.21
C LEU A 45 -3.24 -2.04 0.69
N ALA A 46 -4.20 -2.10 1.60
CA ALA A 46 -5.62 -2.04 1.29
C ALA A 46 -6.14 -0.62 1.56
N THR A 47 -6.93 -0.05 0.65
CA THR A 47 -7.43 1.33 0.80
C THR A 47 -8.87 1.49 0.34
N ARG A 48 -9.59 2.47 0.92
CA ARG A 48 -10.89 2.90 0.40
C ARG A 48 -10.77 3.62 -0.95
N ALA A 49 -9.58 4.10 -1.33
CA ALA A 49 -9.37 4.76 -2.61
C ALA A 49 -9.60 3.80 -3.78
N ARG A 50 -10.40 4.22 -4.77
CA ARG A 50 -10.54 3.51 -6.05
C ARG A 50 -9.28 3.71 -6.91
N PRO A 51 -8.97 2.80 -7.86
CA PRO A 51 -7.78 2.91 -8.69
C PRO A 51 -7.60 4.27 -9.39
N LYS A 52 -8.69 4.88 -9.85
CA LYS A 52 -8.67 6.23 -10.45
C LYS A 52 -8.19 7.32 -9.47
N ALA A 53 -8.57 7.22 -8.19
CA ALA A 53 -8.12 8.16 -7.16
C ALA A 53 -6.63 7.95 -6.84
N VAL A 54 -6.20 6.69 -6.70
CA VAL A 54 -4.78 6.35 -6.49
C VAL A 54 -3.92 6.93 -7.63
N ARG A 55 -4.30 6.69 -8.89
CA ARG A 55 -3.59 7.23 -10.07
C ARG A 55 -3.58 8.75 -10.17
N ARG A 56 -4.50 9.45 -9.48
CA ARG A 56 -4.52 10.91 -9.41
C ARG A 56 -3.60 11.45 -8.31
N LEU A 57 -3.50 10.74 -7.18
CA LEU A 57 -2.66 11.14 -6.04
C LEU A 57 -1.18 10.85 -6.29
N PHE A 58 -0.87 9.81 -7.06
CA PHE A 58 0.50 9.37 -7.30
C PHE A 58 0.89 9.48 -8.77
N ARG A 59 2.03 10.13 -9.04
CA ARG A 59 2.54 10.36 -10.41
C ARG A 59 3.08 9.08 -11.08
N ARG A 60 3.76 8.22 -10.32
CA ARG A 60 4.40 7.01 -10.82
C ARG A 60 3.56 5.79 -10.45
N THR A 61 2.60 5.46 -11.30
CA THR A 61 1.71 4.31 -11.09
C THR A 61 1.76 3.31 -12.25
N VAL A 62 1.59 2.03 -11.93
CA VAL A 62 1.54 0.91 -12.89
C VAL A 62 0.23 0.14 -12.70
N PRO A 63 -0.53 -0.15 -13.76
CA PRO A 63 -1.75 -0.95 -13.66
C PRO A 63 -1.40 -2.45 -13.58
N ILE A 64 -1.09 -2.94 -12.38
CA ILE A 64 -0.65 -4.34 -12.15
C ILE A 64 -1.85 -5.31 -12.05
N GLY A 65 -3.03 -4.83 -11.65
CA GLY A 65 -4.22 -5.67 -11.50
C GLY A 65 -5.50 -4.85 -11.46
N ILE A 66 -5.70 -4.00 -12.47
CA ILE A 66 -6.73 -2.96 -12.43
C ILE A 66 -8.16 -3.53 -12.33
N ASP A 67 -8.41 -4.66 -12.99
CA ASP A 67 -9.70 -5.37 -12.95
C ASP A 67 -10.01 -5.93 -11.55
N HIS A 68 -8.95 -6.18 -10.78
CA HIS A 68 -8.98 -6.63 -9.39
C HIS A 68 -8.85 -5.47 -8.39
N GLY A 69 -8.80 -4.22 -8.88
CA GLY A 69 -8.72 -3.02 -8.04
C GLY A 69 -7.32 -2.68 -7.53
N THR A 70 -6.27 -3.28 -8.10
CA THR A 70 -4.88 -3.12 -7.68
C THR A 70 -4.10 -2.16 -8.59
N VAL A 71 -3.38 -1.22 -7.96
CA VAL A 71 -2.48 -0.27 -8.61
C VAL A 71 -1.11 -0.38 -7.95
N GLY A 72 -0.07 -0.56 -8.75
CA GLY A 72 1.32 -0.45 -8.30
C GLY A 72 1.73 1.02 -8.19
N ILE A 73 2.38 1.40 -7.09
CA ILE A 73 3.04 2.70 -6.90
C ILE A 73 4.55 2.48 -6.88
N LEU A 74 5.26 3.16 -7.79
CA LEU A 74 6.71 3.10 -7.85
C LEU A 74 7.32 4.22 -6.99
N ALA A 75 7.85 3.83 -5.83
CA ALA A 75 8.47 4.73 -4.87
C ALA A 75 9.78 5.34 -5.40
N ARG A 76 10.33 6.32 -4.66
CA ARG A 76 11.54 7.04 -5.06
C ARG A 76 12.79 6.15 -5.06
N ASP A 77 12.82 5.16 -4.19
CA ASP A 77 13.88 4.15 -4.07
C ASP A 77 13.80 3.07 -5.17
N GLY A 78 12.80 3.12 -6.05
CA GLY A 78 12.59 2.15 -7.12
C GLY A 78 11.77 0.93 -6.69
N THR A 79 11.34 0.85 -5.44
CA THR A 79 10.51 -0.25 -4.95
C THR A 79 9.07 -0.07 -5.44
N MET A 80 8.46 -1.16 -5.91
CA MET A 80 7.05 -1.21 -6.26
C MET A 80 6.23 -1.63 -5.04
N TYR A 81 5.14 -0.91 -4.75
CA TYR A 81 4.19 -1.25 -3.71
C TYR A 81 2.81 -1.46 -4.32
N GLU A 82 2.09 -2.48 -3.87
CA GLU A 82 0.74 -2.78 -4.36
C GLU A 82 -0.34 -2.17 -3.47
N ILE A 83 -1.23 -1.40 -4.09
CA ILE A 83 -2.32 -0.71 -3.42
C ILE A 83 -3.62 -1.24 -4.01
N THR A 84 -4.39 -1.96 -3.21
CA THR A 84 -5.63 -2.60 -3.62
C THR A 84 -6.82 -1.93 -2.95
N THR A 85 -7.85 -1.59 -3.74
CA THR A 85 -9.08 -1.03 -3.18
C THR A 85 -9.84 -2.09 -2.37
N PHE A 86 -10.57 -1.68 -1.33
CA PHE A 86 -11.45 -2.62 -0.61
C PHE A 86 -12.42 -3.30 -1.57
N ARG A 87 -12.47 -4.62 -1.48
CA ARG A 87 -13.33 -5.47 -2.29
C ARG A 87 -13.83 -6.66 -1.49
N ARG A 88 -14.87 -7.29 -2.00
CA ARG A 88 -15.38 -8.58 -1.55
C ARG A 88 -15.50 -9.42 -2.81
N ASP A 89 -14.72 -10.48 -2.87
CA ASP A 89 -14.75 -11.46 -3.95
C ASP A 89 -15.88 -12.47 -3.72
#